data_AF-A0A9X1LFH6-F1
#
_entry.id   AF-A0A9X1LFH6-F1
#
_cell.length_a   1.000
_cell.length_b   1.000
_cell.length_c   1.000
_cell.angle_alpha   90.00
_cell.angle_beta   90.00
_cell.angle_gamma   90.00
#
_symmetry.space_group_name_H-M   'P 1'
#
loop_
_entity.id
_entity.type
_entity.pdbx_description
1 polymer ?
#
loop_
_entity_poly.entity_id
_entity_poly.type
_entity_poly.pdbx_seq_one_letter_code
_entity_poly.pdbx_strand_id
1 'polypeptide(L)'
;MINEIQINPPVATYQNAARLSDLRRINYIFGANGTGKTTISRVIAGDQGYEHCQLVWQGGGALERMVYNRHFVDRNFNQDGPLQSVFTLGENQVEAEREIARLRPEMDKINGKISSLNIQLDGEDGQSGKRQELSNLDPSLRDKCWKQKQLHDDYFQAAFSGVVA
;
A
#
# COMPACT_ATOMS: atom_id res chain seq x y z
N MET A 1 -16.77 29.36 17.28
CA MET A 1 -15.79 29.29 18.38
C MET A 1 -16.20 28.17 19.32
N ILE A 2 -15.28 27.48 20.00
CA ILE A 2 -15.66 26.47 20.99
C ILE A 2 -16.21 27.19 22.22
N ASN A 3 -17.43 26.85 22.62
CA ASN A 3 -18.12 27.40 23.79
C ASN A 3 -17.84 26.57 25.05
N GLU A 4 -17.86 25.24 24.91
CA GLU A 4 -17.62 24.30 26.01
C GLU A 4 -16.90 23.05 25.51
N ILE A 5 -16.01 22.49 26.34
CA ILE A 5 -15.40 21.17 26.14
C ILE A 5 -15.92 20.24 27.24
N GLN A 6 -16.60 19.17 26.85
CA GLN A 6 -17.10 18.14 27.75
C GLN A 6 -16.22 16.89 27.66
N ILE A 7 -15.63 16.51 28.78
CA ILE A 7 -14.77 15.35 28.91
C ILE A 7 -15.52 14.33 29.73
N ASN A 8 -16.02 13.28 29.07
CA ASN A 8 -16.76 12.21 29.72
C ASN A 8 -15.79 11.05 30.00
N PRO A 9 -15.89 10.37 31.15
CA PRO A 9 -15.06 9.21 31.45
C PRO A 9 -15.53 7.94 30.71
N PRO A 10 -14.68 6.91 30.60
CA PRO A 10 -13.30 6.86 31.09
C PRO A 10 -12.29 7.40 30.07
N VAL A 11 -11.57 8.48 30.41
CA VAL A 11 -10.53 9.07 29.55
C VAL A 11 -9.28 9.46 30.35
N ALA A 12 -8.18 8.74 30.12
CA ALA A 12 -6.89 9.01 30.72
C ALA A 12 -6.99 9.28 32.25
N THR A 13 -6.75 10.51 32.69
CA THR A 13 -6.80 10.92 34.11
C THR A 13 -8.15 11.47 34.58
N TYR A 14 -9.15 11.56 33.71
CA TYR A 14 -10.50 11.98 34.05
C TYR A 14 -11.32 10.79 34.52
N GLN A 15 -11.52 10.70 35.84
CA GLN A 15 -12.33 9.65 36.49
C GLN A 15 -13.82 10.02 36.54
N ASN A 16 -14.14 11.31 36.52
CA ASN A 16 -15.50 11.85 36.53
C ASN A 16 -15.69 12.76 35.32
N ALA A 17 -16.96 12.97 34.93
CA ALA A 17 -17.30 13.93 33.89
C ALA A 17 -16.81 15.33 34.28
N ALA A 18 -16.10 15.97 33.36
CA ALA A 18 -15.56 17.31 33.53
C ALA A 18 -16.02 18.21 32.38
N ARG A 19 -16.23 19.49 32.69
CA ARG A 19 -16.60 20.50 31.70
C ARG A 19 -15.69 21.69 31.82
N LEU A 20 -15.23 22.18 30.67
CA LEU A 20 -14.51 23.44 30.57
C LEU A 20 -15.40 24.43 29.81
N SER A 21 -16.08 25.29 30.57
CA SER A 21 -16.97 26.35 30.10
C SER A 21 -16.26 27.71 30.11
N ASP A 22 -16.98 28.77 29.71
CA ASP A 22 -16.52 30.17 29.72
C ASP A 22 -15.22 30.40 28.93
N LEU A 23 -15.06 29.67 27.84
CA LEU A 23 -13.90 29.79 26.96
C LEU A 23 -13.86 31.17 26.30
N ARG A 24 -12.69 31.80 26.36
CA ARG A 24 -12.40 33.05 25.65
C ARG A 24 -11.67 32.77 24.35
N ARG A 25 -11.51 33.81 23.52
CA ARG A 25 -10.78 33.68 22.24
C ARG A 25 -9.37 33.11 22.43
N ILE A 26 -8.74 33.42 23.56
CA ILE A 26 -7.44 32.89 23.98
C ILE A 26 -7.61 32.33 25.39
N ASN A 27 -7.19 31.08 25.60
CA ASN A 27 -7.24 30.40 26.89
C ASN A 27 -5.85 29.86 27.22
N TYR A 28 -5.46 29.98 28.49
CA TYR A 28 -4.24 29.38 29.02
C TYR A 28 -4.62 28.28 29.99
N ILE A 29 -4.22 27.04 29.67
CA ILE A 29 -4.49 25.87 30.51
C ILE A 29 -3.14 25.35 31.02
N PHE A 30 -2.96 25.34 32.34
CA PHE A 30 -1.72 24.93 32.99
C PHE A 30 -1.99 24.02 34.19
N GLY A 31 -0.97 23.30 34.63
CA GLY A 31 -1.06 22.33 35.72
C GLY A 31 0.12 21.36 35.69
N ALA A 32 0.27 20.54 36.73
CA ALA A 32 1.36 19.57 36.85
C ALA A 32 1.33 18.48 35.74
N ASN A 33 2.44 17.75 35.59
CA ASN A 33 2.47 16.61 34.66
C ASN A 33 1.43 15.56 35.07
N GLY A 34 0.77 14.96 34.09
CA GLY A 34 -0.28 13.96 34.35
C GLY A 34 -1.65 14.53 34.72
N THR A 35 -1.89 15.84 34.75
CA THR A 35 -3.21 16.40 35.09
C THR A 35 -4.22 16.43 33.92
N GLY A 36 -3.95 15.73 32.82
CA GLY A 36 -4.88 15.66 31.68
C GLY A 36 -4.79 16.81 30.66
N LYS A 37 -3.79 17.68 30.71
CA LYS A 37 -3.63 18.76 29.69
C LYS A 37 -3.59 18.24 28.25
N THR A 38 -2.81 17.18 28.01
CA THR A 38 -2.73 16.53 26.69
C THR A 38 -4.06 15.88 26.29
N THR A 39 -4.86 15.41 27.25
CA THR A 39 -6.21 14.88 26.99
C THR A 39 -7.10 15.95 26.39
N ILE A 40 -7.05 17.19 26.90
CA ILE A 40 -7.85 18.29 26.35
C ILE A 40 -7.51 18.52 24.87
N SER A 41 -6.22 18.53 24.50
CA SER A 41 -5.83 18.72 23.11
C SER A 41 -6.28 17.56 22.20
N ARG A 42 -6.26 16.32 22.70
CA ARG A 42 -6.76 15.13 21.98
C ARG A 42 -8.27 15.12 21.80
N VAL A 43 -9.02 15.57 22.81
CA VAL A 43 -10.48 15.78 22.69
C VAL A 43 -10.79 16.84 21.64
N ILE A 44 -10.05 17.95 21.62
CA ILE A 44 -10.19 18.97 20.57
C ILE A 44 -9.83 18.37 19.20
N ALA A 45 -8.77 17.55 19.11
CA ALA A 45 -8.38 16.89 17.87
C ALA A 45 -9.40 15.84 17.39
N GLY A 46 -10.28 15.34 18.26
CA GLY A 46 -11.21 14.26 17.95
C GLY A 46 -10.46 12.96 17.64
N ASP A 47 -9.36 12.71 18.35
CA ASP A 47 -8.59 11.48 18.21
C ASP A 47 -9.44 10.24 18.60
N GLN A 48 -9.10 9.07 18.06
CA GLN A 48 -9.80 7.83 18.41
C GLN A 48 -9.72 7.53 19.91
N GLY A 49 -10.81 7.00 20.47
CA GLY A 49 -10.98 6.74 21.91
C GLY A 49 -11.54 7.92 22.71
N TYR A 50 -11.83 9.06 22.06
CA TYR A 50 -12.42 10.25 22.68
C TYR A 50 -13.83 10.57 22.15
N GLU A 51 -14.49 9.62 21.48
CA GLU A 51 -15.78 9.81 20.78
C GLU A 51 -16.94 10.17 21.72
N HIS A 52 -16.81 9.82 22.99
CA HIS A 52 -17.78 10.10 24.03
C HIS A 52 -17.59 11.49 24.65
N CYS A 53 -16.49 12.19 24.35
CA CYS A 53 -16.28 13.60 24.68
C CYS A 53 -16.94 14.50 23.62
N GLN A 54 -17.34 15.71 24.00
CA GLN A 54 -18.08 16.61 23.12
C GLN A 54 -17.50 18.02 23.11
N LEU A 55 -17.52 18.63 21.93
CA LEU A 55 -17.23 20.06 21.74
C LEU A 55 -18.54 20.78 21.45
N VAL A 56 -18.93 21.70 22.33
CA VAL A 56 -20.09 22.57 22.10
C VAL A 56 -19.61 23.82 21.39
N TRP A 57 -20.13 24.07 20.20
CA TRP A 57 -19.74 25.22 19.38
C TRP A 57 -20.70 26.38 19.55
N GLN A 58 -20.17 27.59 19.67
CA GLN A 58 -20.95 28.82 19.61
C GLN A 58 -21.60 28.92 18.23
N GLY A 59 -22.93 28.99 18.19
CA GLY A 59 -23.72 29.00 16.96
C GLY A 59 -23.94 27.64 16.32
N GLY A 60 -23.58 26.53 16.98
CA GLY A 60 -23.87 25.16 16.55
C GLY A 60 -22.99 24.61 15.40
N GLY A 61 -22.30 25.47 14.66
CA GLY A 61 -21.40 25.06 13.58
C GLY A 61 -20.00 24.69 14.06
N ALA A 62 -19.53 23.49 13.69
CA ALA A 62 -18.15 23.10 13.90
C ALA A 62 -17.20 23.90 13.00
N LEU A 63 -16.12 24.41 13.56
CA LEU A 63 -15.04 25.03 12.79
C LEU A 63 -13.91 24.03 12.55
N GLU A 64 -13.03 24.35 11.60
CA GLU A 64 -11.79 23.61 11.40
C GLU A 64 -10.95 23.61 12.69
N ARG A 65 -10.39 22.44 13.02
CA ARG A 65 -9.65 22.19 14.26
C ARG A 65 -8.18 22.01 13.93
N MET A 66 -7.37 23.02 14.19
CA MET A 66 -5.92 22.95 14.03
C MET A 66 -5.25 22.68 15.39
N VAL A 67 -4.85 21.44 15.63
CA VAL A 67 -4.27 21.01 16.91
C VAL A 67 -2.79 20.65 16.74
N TYR A 68 -1.92 21.47 17.32
CA TYR A 68 -0.47 21.31 17.28
C TYR A 68 0.07 20.60 18.53
N ASN A 69 -0.28 19.33 18.68
CA ASN A 69 0.20 18.48 19.78
C ASN A 69 1.28 17.49 19.30
N ARG A 70 1.69 16.56 20.16
CA ARG A 70 2.68 15.54 19.80
C ARG A 70 2.23 14.66 18.62
N HIS A 71 0.95 14.31 18.52
CA HIS A 71 0.44 13.54 17.37
C HIS A 71 0.58 14.33 16.06
N PHE A 72 0.37 15.65 16.08
CA PHE A 72 0.66 16.48 14.91
C PHE A 72 2.12 16.40 14.51
N VAL A 73 3.05 16.46 15.48
CA VAL A 73 4.48 16.30 15.22
C VAL A 73 4.76 14.90 14.64
N ASP A 74 4.29 13.83 15.26
CA ASP A 74 4.54 12.46 14.83
C ASP A 74 3.98 12.19 13.41
N ARG A 75 2.83 12.77 13.05
CA ARG A 75 2.21 12.61 11.72
C ARG A 75 2.88 13.44 10.63
N ASN A 76 3.37 14.64 10.97
CA ASN A 76 3.87 15.59 9.98
C ASN A 76 5.40 15.65 9.91
N PHE A 77 6.10 15.06 10.88
CA PHE A 77 7.55 15.10 10.99
C PHE A 77 8.09 13.69 11.28
N ASN A 78 8.28 12.89 10.23
CA ASN A 78 9.03 11.63 10.34
C ASN A 78 10.52 11.86 10.05
N GLN A 79 11.39 11.46 10.97
CA GLN A 79 12.85 11.50 10.79
C GLN A 79 13.41 10.22 10.17
N ASP A 80 12.57 9.22 9.87
CA ASP A 80 12.99 7.89 9.42
C ASP A 80 13.34 7.81 7.92
N GLY A 81 13.39 8.95 7.22
CA GLY A 81 13.85 9.02 5.84
C GLY A 81 15.39 8.93 5.74
N PRO A 82 15.95 8.41 4.63
CA PRO A 82 17.40 8.31 4.42
C PRO A 82 18.13 9.67 4.36
N LEU A 83 17.39 10.79 4.39
CA LEU A 83 17.90 12.15 4.37
C LEU A 83 17.66 12.80 5.73
N GLN A 84 18.59 12.63 6.66
CA GLN A 84 18.58 13.23 8.01
C GLN A 84 18.49 14.78 8.04
N SER A 85 18.55 15.46 6.89
CA SER A 85 18.50 16.91 6.77
C SER A 85 17.26 17.45 6.04
N VAL A 86 16.37 16.60 5.53
CA VAL A 86 15.19 17.03 4.77
C VAL A 86 13.95 16.88 5.65
N PHE A 87 13.40 18.01 6.07
CA PHE A 87 12.11 18.07 6.76
C PHE A 87 11.00 18.17 5.72
N THR A 88 10.30 17.06 5.46
CA THR A 88 9.08 17.07 4.65
C THR A 88 7.90 17.47 5.53
N LEU A 89 7.27 18.62 5.23
CA LEU A 89 6.09 19.10 5.93
C LEU A 89 4.82 18.58 5.25
N GLY A 90 4.04 17.76 5.95
CA GLY A 90 2.66 17.42 5.56
C GLY A 90 2.35 15.93 5.58
N GLU A 91 1.25 15.58 6.26
CA GLU A 91 0.72 14.21 6.40
C GLU A 91 0.59 13.47 5.05
N ASN A 92 0.05 14.14 4.02
CA ASN A 92 -0.10 13.57 2.67
C ASN A 92 1.23 13.15 2.03
N GLN A 93 2.32 13.86 2.34
CA GLN A 93 3.61 13.58 1.74
C GLN A 93 4.30 12.38 2.39
N VAL A 94 4.14 12.23 3.70
CA VAL A 94 4.63 11.08 4.47
C VAL A 94 3.95 9.78 4.03
N GLU A 95 2.64 9.80 3.81
CA GLU A 95 1.90 8.62 3.32
C GLU A 95 2.33 8.22 1.89
N ALA A 96 2.48 9.21 1.00
CA ALA A 96 2.95 8.97 -0.37
C ALA A 96 4.36 8.36 -0.39
N GLU A 97 5.29 8.87 0.43
CA GLU A 97 6.65 8.33 0.53
C GLU A 97 6.66 6.89 1.05
N ARG A 98 5.82 6.57 2.05
CA ARG A 98 5.66 5.20 2.55
C ARG A 98 5.12 4.26 1.48
N GLU A 99 4.13 4.68 0.71
CA GLU A 99 3.55 3.85 -0.34
C GLU A 99 4.54 3.61 -1.49
N ILE A 100 5.33 4.63 -1.86
CA ILE A 100 6.44 4.46 -2.82
C ILE A 100 7.46 3.44 -2.31
N ALA A 101 7.86 3.55 -1.03
CA ALA A 101 8.81 2.61 -0.42
C ALA A 101 8.28 1.17 -0.38
N ARG A 102 6.95 0.99 -0.24
CA ARG A 102 6.29 -0.32 -0.27
C ARG A 102 6.21 -0.91 -1.68
N LEU A 103 5.88 -0.09 -2.68
CA LEU A 103 5.65 -0.54 -4.05
C LEU A 103 6.94 -0.80 -4.84
N ARG A 104 8.03 -0.08 -4.56
CA ARG A 104 9.31 -0.24 -5.28
C ARG A 104 9.85 -1.69 -5.26
N PRO A 105 9.95 -2.37 -4.09
CA PRO A 105 10.41 -3.76 -4.04
C PRO A 105 9.51 -4.73 -4.80
N GLU A 106 8.19 -4.49 -4.80
CA GLU A 106 7.24 -5.31 -5.57
C GLU A 106 7.47 -5.15 -7.08
N MET A 107 7.70 -3.91 -7.52
CA MET A 107 7.99 -3.59 -8.91
C MET A 107 9.31 -4.24 -9.37
N ASP A 108 10.37 -4.16 -8.54
CA ASP A 108 11.66 -4.79 -8.83
C ASP A 108 11.54 -6.32 -8.92
N LYS A 109 10.74 -6.93 -8.04
CA LYS A 109 10.45 -8.37 -8.07
C LYS A 109 9.73 -8.79 -9.35
N ILE A 110 8.74 -8.00 -9.79
CA ILE A 110 8.00 -8.28 -11.03
C ILE A 110 8.92 -8.12 -12.24
N ASN A 111 9.71 -7.05 -12.29
CA ASN A 111 10.68 -6.81 -13.37
C ASN A 111 11.73 -7.93 -13.45
N GLY A 112 12.22 -8.41 -12.30
CA GLY A 112 13.12 -9.57 -12.23
C GLY A 112 12.48 -10.84 -12.81
N LYS A 113 11.21 -11.11 -12.49
CA LYS A 113 10.48 -12.25 -13.08
C LYS A 113 10.31 -12.11 -14.59
N ILE A 114 9.89 -10.93 -15.07
CA ILE A 114 9.74 -10.66 -16.50
C ILE A 114 11.06 -10.91 -17.24
N SER A 115 12.17 -10.37 -16.71
CA SER A 115 13.50 -10.59 -17.25
C SER A 115 13.85 -12.08 -17.33
N SER A 116 13.67 -12.83 -16.22
CA SER A 116 13.95 -14.27 -16.20
C SER A 116 13.11 -15.09 -17.19
N LEU A 117 11.84 -14.73 -17.37
CA LEU A 117 10.93 -15.41 -18.31
C LEU A 117 11.31 -15.11 -19.76
N ASN A 118 11.68 -13.87 -20.06
CA ASN A 118 12.15 -13.51 -21.39
C ASN A 118 13.46 -14.23 -21.73
N ILE A 119 14.41 -14.31 -20.78
CA ILE A 119 15.64 -15.08 -20.96
C ILE A 119 15.33 -16.57 -21.21
N GLN A 120 14.35 -17.16 -20.51
CA GLN A 120 13.96 -18.55 -20.79
C GLN A 120 13.31 -18.74 -22.17
N LEU A 121 12.54 -17.76 -22.65
CA LEU A 121 11.84 -17.85 -23.93
C LEU A 121 12.78 -17.67 -25.11
N ASP A 122 13.62 -16.64 -25.05
CA ASP A 122 14.42 -16.17 -26.18
C ASP A 122 15.93 -16.45 -26.01
N GLY A 123 16.40 -16.77 -24.80
CA GLY A 123 17.82 -16.89 -24.48
C GLY A 123 18.43 -15.52 -24.16
N GLU A 124 19.58 -15.48 -23.50
CA GLU A 124 20.30 -14.20 -23.24
C GLU A 124 20.79 -13.54 -24.53
N ASP A 125 21.04 -14.34 -25.56
CA ASP A 125 21.45 -13.93 -26.91
C ASP A 125 20.27 -13.68 -27.87
N GLY A 126 19.03 -13.90 -27.41
CA GLY A 126 17.81 -13.83 -28.23
C GLY A 126 17.70 -14.93 -29.30
N GLN A 127 18.57 -15.94 -29.27
CA GLN A 127 18.68 -16.98 -30.29
C GLN A 127 18.80 -18.40 -29.72
N SER A 128 18.81 -18.58 -28.39
CA SER A 128 19.07 -19.88 -27.76
C SER A 128 17.96 -20.38 -26.83
N GLY A 129 16.89 -19.61 -26.62
CA GLY A 129 15.80 -19.97 -25.71
C GLY A 129 14.85 -21.04 -26.24
N LYS A 130 13.80 -21.34 -25.45
CA LYS A 130 12.80 -22.36 -25.77
C LYS A 130 12.14 -22.20 -27.14
N ARG A 131 12.02 -20.95 -27.64
CA ARG A 131 11.49 -20.72 -28.99
C ARG A 131 12.42 -21.29 -30.07
N GLN A 132 13.73 -21.14 -29.91
CA GLN A 132 14.69 -21.71 -30.84
C GLN A 132 14.73 -23.23 -30.72
N GLU A 133 14.71 -23.77 -29.50
CA GLU A 133 14.63 -25.22 -29.28
C GLU A 133 13.42 -25.83 -30.00
N LEU A 134 12.25 -25.20 -29.87
CA LEU A 134 11.03 -25.63 -30.55
C LEU A 134 11.16 -25.54 -32.07
N SER A 135 11.70 -24.43 -32.59
CA SER A 135 11.97 -24.26 -34.02
C SER A 135 12.92 -25.32 -34.58
N ASN A 136 13.90 -25.78 -33.79
CA ASN A 136 14.85 -26.80 -34.20
C ASN A 136 14.26 -28.22 -34.09
N LEU A 137 13.34 -28.44 -33.15
CA LEU A 137 12.75 -29.76 -32.90
C LEU A 137 11.67 -30.11 -33.95
N ASP A 138 10.93 -29.13 -34.45
CA ASP A 138 9.85 -29.32 -35.43
C ASP A 138 10.30 -30.04 -36.72
N PRO A 139 11.39 -29.63 -37.40
CA PRO A 139 11.91 -30.35 -38.55
C PRO A 139 12.36 -31.78 -38.19
N SER A 140 13.03 -31.94 -37.05
CA SER A 140 13.51 -33.24 -36.58
C SER A 140 12.35 -34.22 -36.33
N LEU A 141 11.26 -33.73 -35.73
CA LEU A 141 10.05 -34.51 -35.51
C LEU A 141 9.42 -34.91 -36.84
N ARG A 142 9.25 -33.96 -37.76
CA ARG A 142 8.70 -34.23 -39.11
C ARG A 142 9.51 -35.30 -39.83
N ASP A 143 10.84 -35.19 -39.82
CA ASP A 143 11.73 -36.17 -40.45
C ASP A 143 11.60 -37.56 -39.82
N LYS A 144 11.52 -37.65 -38.49
CA LYS A 144 11.32 -38.94 -37.80
C LYS A 144 9.98 -39.55 -38.16
N CYS A 145 8.90 -38.76 -38.14
CA CYS A 145 7.57 -39.21 -38.55
C CYS A 145 7.56 -39.66 -40.02
N TRP A 146 8.23 -38.93 -40.91
CA TRP A 146 8.33 -39.28 -42.33
C TRP A 146 9.10 -40.58 -42.55
N LYS A 147 10.21 -40.79 -41.85
CA LYS A 147 10.97 -42.06 -41.89
C LYS A 147 10.14 -43.25 -41.41
N GLN A 148 9.36 -43.07 -40.33
CA GLN A 148 8.46 -44.12 -39.84
C GLN A 148 7.34 -44.41 -40.83
N LYS A 149 6.76 -43.38 -41.46
CA LYS A 149 5.79 -43.55 -42.54
C LYS A 149 6.39 -44.38 -43.69
N GLN A 150 7.54 -43.97 -44.22
CA GLN A 150 8.22 -44.66 -45.31
C GLN A 150 8.55 -46.12 -44.99
N LEU A 151 8.99 -46.41 -43.76
CA LEU A 151 9.29 -47.78 -43.32
C LEU A 151 8.08 -48.71 -43.41
N HIS A 152 6.87 -48.17 -43.21
CA HIS A 152 5.63 -48.93 -43.19
C HIS A 152 4.74 -48.65 -44.42
N ASP A 153 5.22 -47.91 -45.42
CA ASP A 153 4.41 -47.51 -46.59
C ASP A 153 3.89 -48.73 -47.35
N ASP A 154 4.71 -49.78 -47.53
CA ASP A 154 4.31 -51.02 -48.21
C ASP A 154 3.21 -51.76 -47.44
N TYR A 155 3.25 -51.71 -46.10
CA TYR A 155 2.23 -52.32 -45.24
C TYR A 155 0.92 -51.54 -45.27
N PHE A 156 0.99 -50.22 -45.41
CA PHE A 156 -0.19 -49.35 -45.45
C PHE A 156 -0.71 -49.06 -46.88
N GLN A 157 -0.04 -49.51 -47.94
CA GLN A 157 -0.50 -49.32 -49.33
C GLN A 157 -1.95 -49.77 -49.54
N ALA A 158 -2.33 -50.93 -48.98
CA ALA A 158 -3.68 -51.47 -49.07
C ALA A 158 -4.74 -50.62 -48.32
N ALA A 159 -4.31 -49.83 -47.32
CA ALA A 159 -5.19 -48.93 -46.57
C ALA A 159 -5.38 -47.57 -47.29
N PHE A 160 -4.45 -47.21 -48.20
CA PHE A 160 -4.50 -45.97 -48.99
C PHE A 160 -4.95 -46.18 -50.44
N SER A 161 -5.06 -47.41 -50.92
CA SER A 161 -5.83 -47.73 -52.13
C SER A 161 -7.31 -47.58 -51.79
N GLY A 162 -7.86 -46.38 -52.00
CA GLY A 162 -9.30 -46.15 -51.88
C GLY A 162 -10.09 -47.22 -52.65
N VAL A 163 -11.27 -47.57 -52.15
CA VAL A 163 -12.19 -48.45 -52.86
C VAL A 163 -12.49 -47.82 -54.22
N VAL A 164 -11.96 -48.42 -55.29
CA VAL A 164 -12.36 -48.07 -56.65
C VAL A 164 -13.76 -48.65 -56.83
N ALA A 165 -14.76 -47.78 -56.71
CA ALA A 165 -16.15 -48.05 -57.09
C ALA A 165 -16.55 -47.06 -58.18
#